data_AF-A0A7R6XTL1-F1
#
_entry.id   AF-A0A7R6XTL1-F1
#
_cell.length_a   1.000
_cell.length_b   1.000
_cell.length_c   1.000
_cell.angle_alpha   90.00
_cell.angle_beta   90.00
_cell.angle_gamma   90.00
#
_symmetry.space_group_name_H-M   'P 1'
#
loop_
_entity.id
_entity.type
_entity.pdbx_description
1 polymer ?
#
loop_
_entity_poly.entity_id
_entity_poly.type
_entity_poly.pdbx_seq_one_letter_code
_entity_poly.pdbx_strand_id
1 'polypeptide(L)'
;MRLLLSSLFVGLAAVSLSPSRAAADDCGDAAALVQLAYPKAQKSADGKSFTLETHTSIALTLPEGDNSFGLVCKIWPAHDDVLLVAVPLIDSAKSSDGEHVGDIELLVFDMNSSQVRQRLLQPGLLNDDAIAIRKIEFDTGRYRLASDVTAFGLRIEMANHSQPNPFRETDFRLYALTRDALRLVLDGLVVDSFGGEGDASCAGSFHSSQASLSMRSASHHGYHDINVRDRMNTDEPSPDKDGECQSHPGKPVKQTYRLRYDGSRYPVPAALKALGP
;
A
#
# COMPACT_ATOMS: atom_id res chain seq x y z
N MET A 1 68.61 -13.21 6.29
CA MET A 1 67.74 -13.51 7.44
C MET A 1 66.55 -12.57 7.39
N ARG A 2 65.35 -13.11 7.56
CA ARG A 2 64.04 -12.53 7.22
C ARG A 2 63.65 -11.32 8.10
N LEU A 3 63.01 -10.36 7.44
CA LEU A 3 61.82 -9.55 7.84
C LEU A 3 61.79 -8.85 9.21
N LEU A 4 61.42 -7.56 9.18
CA LEU A 4 60.20 -7.02 9.82
C LEU A 4 60.04 -5.53 9.45
N LEU A 5 59.17 -5.24 8.47
CA LEU A 5 58.58 -3.90 8.31
C LEU A 5 57.27 -3.89 9.09
N SER A 6 57.18 -3.04 10.11
CA SER A 6 55.95 -2.76 10.84
C SER A 6 55.01 -1.93 9.98
N SER A 7 53.86 -2.49 9.60
CA SER A 7 52.76 -1.75 8.99
C SER A 7 51.66 -1.57 10.03
N LEU A 8 51.46 -0.32 10.47
CA LEU A 8 50.27 0.09 11.21
C LEU A 8 49.04 -0.07 10.31
N PHE A 9 48.12 -0.96 10.66
CA PHE A 9 46.77 -0.98 10.09
C PHE A 9 45.88 -0.05 10.93
N VAL A 10 45.54 1.11 10.37
CA VAL A 10 44.44 1.95 10.86
C VAL A 10 43.14 1.33 10.34
N GLY A 11 42.36 0.73 11.23
CA GLY A 11 41.03 0.21 10.90
C GLY A 11 40.04 1.35 10.71
N LEU A 12 39.61 1.58 9.46
CA LEU A 12 38.40 2.36 9.20
C LEU A 12 37.19 1.50 9.53
N ALA A 13 36.48 1.85 10.61
CA ALA A 13 35.13 1.35 10.86
C ALA A 13 34.18 1.95 9.81
N ALA A 14 33.76 1.14 8.84
CA ALA A 14 32.69 1.50 7.93
C ALA A 14 31.37 1.48 8.69
N VAL A 15 30.88 2.65 9.09
CA VAL A 15 29.51 2.83 9.56
C VAL A 15 28.59 2.57 8.37
N SER A 16 27.99 1.39 8.32
CA SER A 16 26.90 1.08 7.41
C SER A 16 25.67 1.88 7.85
N LEU A 17 25.51 3.08 7.28
CA LEU A 17 24.24 3.80 7.28
C LEU A 17 23.25 2.97 6.44
N SER A 18 22.37 2.24 7.11
CA SER A 18 21.16 1.71 6.48
C SER A 18 20.40 2.89 5.87
N PRO A 19 19.99 2.85 4.60
CA PRO A 19 19.11 3.87 4.08
C PRO A 19 17.76 3.67 4.78
N SER A 20 17.43 4.58 5.69
CA SER A 20 16.06 4.77 6.14
C SER A 20 15.23 5.02 4.88
N ARG A 21 14.41 4.04 4.47
CA ARG A 21 13.39 4.26 3.45
C ARG A 21 12.28 5.08 4.08
N ALA A 22 12.50 6.39 4.18
CA ALA A 22 11.38 7.31 4.11
C ALA A 22 10.76 7.09 2.73
N ALA A 23 9.51 6.64 2.67
CA ALA A 23 8.76 6.70 1.43
C ALA A 23 8.78 8.17 1.01
N ALA A 24 9.48 8.48 -0.08
CA ALA A 24 9.45 9.81 -0.67
C ALA A 24 8.04 9.99 -1.20
N ASP A 25 7.20 10.62 -0.39
CA ASP A 25 5.92 11.08 -0.86
C ASP A 25 6.16 12.26 -1.80
N ASP A 26 5.69 12.14 -3.05
CA ASP A 26 5.93 13.10 -4.12
C ASP A 26 5.06 14.38 -3.96
N CYS A 27 4.39 14.58 -2.81
CA CYS A 27 3.38 15.62 -2.64
C CYS A 27 3.90 17.07 -2.76
N GLY A 28 5.20 17.33 -2.57
CA GLY A 28 5.72 18.70 -2.59
C GLY A 28 4.98 19.59 -1.58
N ASP A 29 4.27 20.62 -2.06
CA ASP A 29 3.40 21.45 -1.22
C ASP A 29 2.01 20.80 -1.03
N ALA A 30 1.94 19.87 -0.09
CA ALA A 30 0.70 19.16 0.25
C ALA A 30 -0.44 20.11 0.66
N ALA A 31 -0.12 21.21 1.35
CA ALA A 31 -1.15 22.18 1.76
C ALA A 31 -1.77 22.89 0.55
N ALA A 32 -0.95 23.28 -0.42
CA ALA A 32 -1.44 23.87 -1.66
C ALA A 32 -2.29 22.87 -2.46
N LEU A 33 -1.89 21.60 -2.52
CA LEU A 33 -2.67 20.54 -3.17
C LEU A 33 -4.06 20.39 -2.53
N VAL A 34 -4.14 20.31 -1.19
CA VAL A 34 -5.42 20.21 -0.48
C VAL A 34 -6.25 21.47 -0.68
N GLN A 35 -5.66 22.67 -0.56
CA GLN A 35 -6.39 23.93 -0.73
C GLN A 35 -6.98 24.08 -2.14
N LEU A 36 -6.26 23.60 -3.15
CA LEU A 36 -6.70 23.62 -4.54
C LEU A 36 -7.81 22.60 -4.80
N ALA A 37 -7.70 21.40 -4.24
CA ALA A 37 -8.70 20.33 -4.38
C ALA A 37 -9.96 20.57 -3.54
N TYR A 38 -9.84 21.29 -2.42
CA TYR A 38 -10.91 21.61 -1.47
C TYR A 38 -10.86 23.10 -1.06
N PRO A 39 -11.30 24.02 -1.93
CA PRO A 39 -11.18 25.47 -1.70
C PRO A 39 -11.90 25.99 -0.45
N LYS A 40 -12.87 25.22 0.06
CA LYS A 40 -13.64 25.55 1.27
C LYS A 40 -13.07 24.95 2.56
N ALA A 41 -12.06 24.08 2.46
CA ALA A 41 -11.48 23.46 3.63
C ALA A 41 -10.76 24.51 4.49
N GLN A 42 -10.96 24.45 5.79
CA GLN A 42 -10.36 25.39 6.74
C GLN A 42 -9.05 24.81 7.25
N LYS A 43 -7.95 25.54 7.07
CA LYS A 43 -6.63 25.14 7.56
C LYS A 43 -6.59 25.25 9.09
N SER A 44 -6.02 24.25 9.75
CA SER A 44 -5.79 24.25 11.20
C SER A 44 -4.79 25.34 11.61
N ALA A 45 -4.82 25.74 12.89
CA ALA A 45 -3.92 26.77 13.42
C ALA A 45 -2.43 26.36 13.37
N ASP A 46 -2.14 25.07 13.54
CA ASP A 46 -0.79 24.51 13.41
C ASP A 46 -0.40 24.25 11.94
N GLY A 47 -1.34 24.42 11.01
CA GLY A 47 -1.16 24.24 9.59
C GLY A 47 -0.93 22.80 9.12
N LYS A 48 -1.12 21.81 10.00
CA LYS A 48 -0.88 20.39 9.72
C LYS A 48 -2.08 19.64 9.16
N SER A 49 -3.27 20.22 9.26
CA SER A 49 -4.50 19.61 8.77
C SER A 49 -5.47 20.63 8.21
N PHE A 50 -6.50 20.11 7.54
CA PHE A 50 -7.63 20.85 7.04
C PHE A 50 -8.93 20.20 7.53
N THR A 51 -9.96 21.02 7.75
CA THR A 51 -11.29 20.55 8.16
C THR A 51 -12.33 20.95 7.11
N LEU A 52 -13.17 20.01 6.69
CA LEU A 52 -14.33 20.23 5.83
C LEU A 52 -15.62 20.41 6.66
N GLU A 53 -16.71 20.84 6.02
CA GLU A 53 -18.02 21.14 6.63
C GLU A 53 -18.78 19.90 7.17
N THR A 54 -18.15 18.94 7.87
CA THR A 54 -18.83 17.74 8.44
C THR A 54 -17.97 16.96 9.47
N HIS A 55 -17.10 17.63 10.24
CA HIS A 55 -16.10 16.96 11.10
C HIS A 55 -15.09 16.09 10.33
N THR A 56 -15.02 16.26 9.01
CA THR A 56 -14.06 15.53 8.18
C THR A 56 -12.72 16.26 8.19
N SER A 57 -11.66 15.59 8.60
CA SER A 57 -10.30 16.11 8.63
C SER A 57 -9.44 15.49 7.52
N ILE A 58 -8.51 16.30 7.01
CA ILE A 58 -7.44 15.88 6.10
C ILE A 58 -6.13 16.23 6.82
N ALA A 59 -5.36 15.23 7.26
CA ALA A 59 -4.00 15.47 7.73
C ALA A 59 -3.03 15.52 6.55
N LEU A 60 -2.07 16.45 6.58
CA LEU A 60 -1.14 16.65 5.46
C LEU A 60 0.01 15.66 5.43
N THR A 61 0.44 15.22 6.60
CA THR A 61 1.56 14.30 6.79
C THR A 61 1.15 13.26 7.81
N LEU A 62 1.77 12.09 7.79
CA LEU A 62 1.72 11.13 8.90
C LEU A 62 2.58 11.69 10.06
N PRO A 63 2.02 12.24 11.16
CA PRO A 63 2.77 12.46 12.39
C PRO A 63 3.46 11.16 12.83
N GLU A 64 4.75 11.25 13.16
CA GLU A 64 5.48 10.12 13.74
C GLU A 64 4.80 9.68 15.04
N GLY A 65 4.40 8.41 15.11
CA GLY A 65 3.88 7.78 16.32
C GLY A 65 2.37 7.89 16.53
N ASP A 66 1.63 8.56 15.64
CA ASP A 66 0.17 8.59 15.68
C ASP A 66 -0.40 7.79 14.50
N ASN A 67 -1.49 7.09 14.77
CA ASN A 67 -2.20 6.17 13.90
C ASN A 67 -2.94 6.90 12.75
N SER A 68 -2.67 8.19 12.53
CA SER A 68 -3.33 9.03 11.54
C SER A 68 -2.93 8.70 10.09
N PHE A 69 -3.73 9.16 9.13
CA PHE A 69 -3.46 9.07 7.70
C PHE A 69 -3.10 10.44 7.12
N GLY A 70 -1.93 10.54 6.50
CA GLY A 70 -1.51 11.70 5.71
C GLY A 70 -1.89 11.57 4.24
N LEU A 71 -1.67 12.63 3.47
CA LEU A 71 -1.69 12.52 2.01
C LEU A 71 -0.68 11.46 1.56
N VAL A 72 -0.99 10.83 0.43
CA VAL A 72 -0.05 9.97 -0.29
C VAL A 72 -0.05 10.43 -1.74
N CYS A 73 1.10 10.77 -2.28
CA CYS A 73 1.27 11.23 -3.64
C CYS A 73 2.30 10.39 -4.41
N LYS A 74 2.09 10.29 -5.72
CA LYS A 74 3.00 9.61 -6.63
C LYS A 74 2.98 10.25 -8.01
N ILE A 75 4.13 10.72 -8.49
CA ILE A 75 4.28 11.06 -9.91
C ILE A 75 4.13 9.76 -10.70
N TRP A 76 3.22 9.72 -11.67
CA TRP A 76 2.92 8.49 -12.38
C TRP A 76 3.91 8.26 -13.53
N PRO A 77 4.81 7.26 -13.49
CA PRO A 77 5.85 7.13 -14.52
C PRO A 77 5.33 6.83 -15.94
N ALA A 78 4.07 6.44 -16.09
CA ALA A 78 3.44 6.24 -17.40
C ALA A 78 2.86 7.53 -18.00
N HIS A 79 2.64 8.55 -17.17
CA HIS A 79 2.10 9.89 -17.49
C HIS A 79 2.82 10.88 -16.58
N ASP A 80 4.01 11.31 -16.99
CA ASP A 80 4.91 12.14 -16.16
C ASP A 80 4.41 13.58 -15.96
N ASP A 81 3.29 13.94 -16.58
CA ASP A 81 2.50 15.14 -16.37
C ASP A 81 1.40 14.98 -15.29
N VAL A 82 1.25 13.77 -14.74
CA VAL A 82 0.22 13.42 -13.77
C VAL A 82 0.81 13.10 -12.40
N LEU A 83 0.25 13.74 -11.37
CA LEU A 83 0.43 13.41 -9.97
C LEU A 83 -0.82 12.67 -9.46
N LEU A 84 -0.63 11.45 -8.97
CA LEU A 84 -1.66 10.73 -8.23
C LEU A 84 -1.65 11.22 -6.79
N VAL A 85 -2.82 11.49 -6.21
CA VAL A 85 -2.96 11.90 -4.81
C VAL A 85 -4.06 11.07 -4.16
N ALA A 86 -3.78 10.44 -3.04
CA ALA A 86 -4.75 9.79 -2.19
C ALA A 86 -4.96 10.70 -0.97
N VAL A 87 -6.18 11.22 -0.84
CA VAL A 87 -6.54 12.16 0.23
C VAL A 87 -7.36 11.41 1.27
N PRO A 88 -6.85 11.24 2.50
CA PRO A 88 -7.63 10.67 3.58
C PRO A 88 -8.69 11.67 4.05
N LEU A 89 -9.93 11.21 4.16
CA LEU A 89 -11.08 11.98 4.62
C LEU A 89 -11.61 11.32 5.91
N ILE A 90 -11.07 11.73 7.05
CA ILE A 90 -11.33 11.07 8.34
C ILE A 90 -12.45 11.77 9.09
N ASP A 91 -13.46 11.02 9.51
CA ASP A 91 -14.53 11.53 10.38
C ASP A 91 -14.02 11.60 11.81
N SER A 92 -13.56 12.78 12.22
CA SER A 92 -12.98 12.99 13.55
C SER A 92 -14.00 12.90 14.68
N ALA A 93 -15.31 12.89 14.38
CA ALA A 93 -16.35 12.73 15.38
C ALA A 93 -16.66 11.25 15.69
N LYS A 94 -16.31 10.34 14.77
CA LYS A 94 -16.48 8.90 14.94
C LYS A 94 -15.19 8.14 15.19
N SER A 95 -14.05 8.71 14.82
CA SER A 95 -12.74 8.11 15.06
C SER A 95 -12.31 8.28 16.51
N SER A 96 -11.55 7.33 17.03
CA SER A 96 -10.97 7.35 18.38
C SER A 96 -9.55 6.78 18.38
N ASP A 97 -8.91 6.71 19.55
CA ASP A 97 -7.55 6.17 19.66
C ASP A 97 -7.52 4.70 19.22
N GLY A 98 -6.98 4.44 18.03
CA GLY A 98 -6.83 3.10 17.48
C GLY A 98 -7.99 2.61 16.59
N GLU A 99 -9.03 3.42 16.38
CA GLU A 99 -10.14 3.15 15.46
C GLU A 99 -10.36 4.36 14.55
N HIS A 100 -10.33 4.15 13.23
CA HIS A 100 -10.64 5.20 12.27
C HIS A 100 -11.92 4.90 11.54
N VAL A 101 -12.66 5.96 11.24
CA VAL A 101 -13.79 5.94 10.32
C VAL A 101 -13.54 6.98 9.25
N GLY A 102 -13.45 6.56 7.99
CA GLY A 102 -13.10 7.48 6.93
C GLY A 102 -13.16 6.90 5.52
N ASP A 103 -13.12 7.85 4.58
CA ASP A 103 -13.05 7.57 3.16
C ASP A 103 -11.64 7.92 2.65
N ILE A 104 -11.30 7.47 1.45
CA ILE A 104 -10.16 8.02 0.69
C ILE A 104 -10.65 8.56 -0.65
N GLU A 105 -10.28 9.78 -1.00
CA GLU A 105 -10.52 10.33 -2.33
C GLU A 105 -9.25 10.26 -3.16
N LEU A 106 -9.32 9.59 -4.31
CA LEU A 106 -8.23 9.52 -5.27
C LEU A 106 -8.37 10.68 -6.25
N LEU A 107 -7.32 11.48 -6.39
CA LEU A 107 -7.23 12.58 -7.33
C LEU A 107 -6.16 12.27 -8.39
N VAL A 108 -6.51 12.55 -9.64
CA VAL A 108 -5.58 12.59 -10.77
C VAL A 108 -5.33 14.06 -11.06
N PHE A 109 -4.16 14.54 -10.66
CA PHE A 109 -3.79 15.94 -10.77
C PHE A 109 -2.90 16.18 -12.00
N ASP A 110 -3.24 17.19 -12.79
CA ASP A 110 -2.45 17.63 -13.93
C ASP A 110 -1.43 18.66 -13.46
N MET A 111 -0.15 18.32 -13.56
CA MET A 111 0.93 19.17 -13.07
C MET A 111 1.18 20.39 -13.97
N ASN A 112 0.77 20.36 -15.23
CA ASN A 112 0.98 21.46 -16.18
C ASN A 112 -0.04 22.58 -15.98
N SER A 113 -1.30 22.20 -15.80
CA SER A 113 -2.42 23.13 -15.62
C SER A 113 -2.73 23.44 -14.16
N SER A 114 -2.13 22.70 -13.23
CA SER A 114 -2.42 22.76 -11.80
C SER A 114 -3.91 22.56 -11.52
N GLN A 115 -4.51 21.50 -12.07
CA GLN A 115 -5.92 21.19 -11.90
C GLN A 115 -6.16 19.71 -11.59
N VAL A 116 -7.19 19.44 -10.78
CA VAL A 116 -7.70 18.09 -10.58
C VAL A 116 -8.46 17.67 -11.84
N ARG A 117 -7.90 16.77 -12.64
CA ARG A 117 -8.54 16.24 -13.85
C ARG A 117 -9.69 15.31 -13.52
N GLN A 118 -9.46 14.43 -12.56
CA GLN A 118 -10.43 13.42 -12.16
C GLN A 118 -10.32 13.15 -10.67
N ARG A 119 -11.45 12.73 -10.09
CA ARG A 119 -11.55 12.35 -8.69
C ARG A 119 -12.46 11.14 -8.53
N LEU A 120 -12.15 10.30 -7.56
CA LEU A 120 -12.96 9.14 -7.20
C LEU A 120 -12.92 8.95 -5.68
N LEU A 121 -14.06 9.16 -5.04
CA LEU A 121 -14.26 8.80 -3.63
C LEU A 121 -14.35 7.29 -3.47
N GLN A 122 -13.69 6.75 -2.45
CA GLN A 122 -13.78 5.36 -2.02
C GLN A 122 -14.33 5.33 -0.58
N PRO A 123 -15.67 5.20 -0.44
CA PRO A 123 -16.30 5.26 0.87
C PRO A 123 -15.86 4.12 1.79
N GLY A 124 -15.58 4.43 3.06
CA GLY A 124 -15.23 3.48 4.11
C GLY A 124 -13.87 2.79 3.94
N LEU A 125 -13.07 3.18 2.96
CA LEU A 125 -11.81 2.52 2.65
C LEU A 125 -10.70 2.83 3.68
N LEU A 126 -10.95 3.75 4.62
CA LEU A 126 -10.07 4.05 5.76
C LEU A 126 -10.73 3.69 7.09
N ASN A 127 -11.68 2.75 7.09
CA ASN A 127 -12.19 2.20 8.34
C ASN A 127 -11.19 1.19 8.89
N ASP A 128 -10.82 1.31 10.17
CA ASP A 128 -10.02 0.28 10.83
C ASP A 128 -10.28 0.24 12.34
N ASP A 129 -9.86 -0.85 12.98
CA ASP A 129 -9.96 -1.11 14.43
C ASP A 129 -8.83 -2.09 14.82
N ALA A 130 -9.16 -3.25 15.39
CA ALA A 130 -8.20 -4.25 15.88
C ALA A 130 -7.19 -4.72 14.81
N ILE A 131 -7.56 -4.60 13.53
CA ILE A 131 -6.66 -4.74 12.39
C ILE A 131 -6.47 -3.34 11.79
N ALA A 132 -5.41 -2.65 12.21
CA ALA A 132 -5.15 -1.27 11.81
C ALA A 132 -4.51 -1.20 10.42
N ILE A 133 -4.87 -0.17 9.66
CA ILE A 133 -4.16 0.20 8.43
C ILE A 133 -2.78 0.73 8.81
N ARG A 134 -1.73 0.14 8.24
CA ARG A 134 -0.33 0.46 8.52
C ARG A 134 0.30 1.31 7.43
N LYS A 135 -0.16 1.16 6.19
CA LYS A 135 0.45 1.82 5.05
C LYS A 135 -0.53 1.93 3.89
N ILE A 136 -0.49 3.07 3.22
CA ILE A 136 -1.19 3.29 1.96
C ILE A 136 -0.14 3.73 0.94
N GLU A 137 -0.13 3.13 -0.25
CA GLU A 137 0.77 3.54 -1.32
C GLU A 137 0.17 3.32 -2.71
N PHE A 138 0.58 4.16 -3.66
CA PHE A 138 0.28 3.93 -5.07
C PHE A 138 1.21 2.89 -5.69
N ASP A 139 0.63 1.93 -6.40
CA ASP A 139 1.35 0.96 -7.22
C ASP A 139 1.28 1.40 -8.69
N THR A 140 2.40 1.90 -9.21
CA THR A 140 2.49 2.40 -10.59
C THR A 140 3.11 1.38 -11.54
N GLY A 141 2.85 0.09 -11.30
CA GLY A 141 3.18 -0.99 -12.22
C GLY A 141 2.66 -0.77 -13.64
N ARG A 142 3.14 -1.58 -14.60
CA ARG A 142 2.78 -1.45 -16.02
C ARG A 142 1.38 -2.05 -16.32
N TYR A 143 0.33 -1.41 -15.79
CA TYR A 143 -1.06 -1.84 -15.98
C TYR A 143 -1.69 -1.18 -17.20
N ARG A 144 -1.25 -1.58 -18.40
CA ARG A 144 -1.92 -1.18 -19.65
C ARG A 144 -3.12 -2.10 -19.88
N LEU A 145 -4.33 -1.59 -19.67
CA LEU A 145 -5.58 -2.34 -19.82
C LEU A 145 -6.07 -2.35 -21.27
N ALA A 146 -5.83 -1.29 -22.03
CA ALA A 146 -6.05 -1.22 -23.47
C ALA A 146 -5.01 -0.26 -24.10
N SER A 147 -5.06 -0.05 -25.42
CA SER A 147 -4.13 0.87 -26.11
C SER A 147 -4.13 2.28 -25.55
N ASP A 148 -5.30 2.75 -25.08
CA ASP A 148 -5.59 4.10 -24.59
C ASP A 148 -6.03 4.10 -23.11
N VAL A 149 -5.95 2.95 -22.43
CA VAL A 149 -6.35 2.81 -21.03
C VAL A 149 -5.20 2.26 -20.20
N THR A 150 -4.68 3.09 -19.31
CA THR A 150 -3.68 2.72 -18.30
C THR A 150 -4.31 2.77 -16.93
N ALA A 151 -3.77 1.98 -16.00
CA ALA A 151 -4.23 1.92 -14.64
C ALA A 151 -3.09 2.09 -13.64
N PHE A 152 -3.45 2.49 -12.43
CA PHE A 152 -2.59 2.47 -11.26
C PHE A 152 -3.29 1.70 -10.14
N GLY A 153 -2.50 1.11 -9.25
CA GLY A 153 -2.99 0.43 -8.07
C GLY A 153 -2.96 1.33 -6.84
N LEU A 154 -3.81 1.01 -5.88
CA LEU A 154 -3.70 1.45 -4.48
C LEU A 154 -3.44 0.20 -3.64
N ARG A 155 -2.41 0.24 -2.80
CA ARG A 155 -2.08 -0.80 -1.83
C ARG A 155 -2.40 -0.30 -0.44
N ILE A 156 -3.16 -1.06 0.32
CA ILE A 156 -3.50 -0.77 1.71
C ILE A 156 -3.01 -1.96 2.55
N GLU A 157 -1.95 -1.74 3.31
CA GLU A 157 -1.43 -2.73 4.25
C GLU A 157 -2.17 -2.61 5.57
N MET A 158 -2.66 -3.72 6.08
CA MET A 158 -3.38 -3.84 7.34
C MET A 158 -2.69 -4.88 8.22
N ALA A 159 -2.57 -4.62 9.52
CA ALA A 159 -1.95 -5.55 10.45
C ALA A 159 -2.46 -5.40 11.88
N ASN A 160 -2.61 -6.53 12.57
CA ASN A 160 -2.83 -6.55 14.01
C ASN A 160 -1.50 -6.36 14.77
N HIS A 161 -1.58 -6.27 16.09
CA HIS A 161 -0.43 -6.16 16.99
C HIS A 161 -0.20 -7.43 17.83
N SER A 162 -0.89 -8.52 17.50
CA SER A 162 -0.82 -9.77 18.26
C SER A 162 0.45 -10.53 17.90
N GLN A 163 1.35 -10.72 18.87
CA GLN A 163 2.51 -11.59 18.72
C GLN A 163 2.17 -13.08 18.62
N PRO A 164 1.27 -13.66 19.45
CA PRO A 164 0.93 -15.07 19.33
C PRO A 164 0.05 -15.38 18.11
N ASN A 165 -0.71 -14.40 17.61
CA ASN A 165 -1.60 -14.58 16.45
C ASN A 165 -1.40 -13.44 15.44
N PRO A 166 -0.22 -13.35 14.79
CA PRO A 166 0.07 -12.25 13.91
C PRO A 166 -0.82 -12.30 12.67
N PHE A 167 -1.20 -11.12 12.20
CA PHE A 167 -1.92 -10.95 10.94
C PHE A 167 -1.37 -9.72 10.22
N ARG A 168 -1.10 -9.89 8.92
CA ARG A 168 -0.77 -8.81 8.00
C ARG A 168 -1.28 -9.16 6.60
N GLU A 169 -1.93 -8.20 5.95
CA GLU A 169 -2.44 -8.35 4.59
C GLU A 169 -2.25 -7.03 3.83
N THR A 170 -1.94 -7.11 2.53
CA THR A 170 -2.00 -5.96 1.62
C THR A 170 -3.13 -6.14 0.63
N ASP A 171 -4.19 -5.33 0.79
CA ASP A 171 -5.27 -5.15 -0.18
C ASP A 171 -4.74 -4.34 -1.38
N PHE A 172 -4.80 -4.92 -2.57
CA PHE A 172 -4.57 -4.22 -3.83
C PHE A 172 -5.88 -3.95 -4.57
N ARG A 173 -6.07 -2.68 -4.96
CA ARG A 173 -7.15 -2.21 -5.82
C ARG A 173 -6.58 -1.58 -7.09
N LEU A 174 -7.25 -1.77 -8.23
CA LEU A 174 -6.80 -1.24 -9.52
C LEU A 174 -7.79 -0.23 -10.09
N TYR A 175 -7.28 0.93 -10.50
CA TYR A 175 -8.07 2.03 -11.03
C TYR A 175 -7.68 2.33 -12.48
N ALA A 176 -8.62 2.15 -13.40
CA ALA A 176 -8.46 2.49 -14.80
C ALA A 176 -8.64 4.00 -15.00
N LEU A 177 -7.62 4.64 -15.58
CA LEU A 177 -7.68 6.00 -16.06
C LEU A 177 -8.01 5.99 -17.56
N THR A 178 -9.13 6.62 -17.90
CA THR A 178 -9.47 7.00 -19.28
C THR A 178 -9.44 8.52 -19.40
N ARG A 179 -9.63 9.08 -20.60
CA ARG A 179 -9.72 10.53 -20.80
C ARG A 179 -10.79 11.18 -19.90
N ASP A 180 -11.94 10.53 -19.77
CA ASP A 180 -13.14 11.14 -19.19
C ASP A 180 -13.56 10.54 -17.84
N ALA A 181 -12.92 9.44 -17.40
CA ALA A 181 -13.29 8.77 -16.16
C ALA A 181 -12.12 8.05 -15.47
N LEU A 182 -12.18 8.06 -14.13
CA LEU A 182 -11.43 7.22 -13.22
C LEU A 182 -12.36 6.13 -12.67
N ARG A 183 -12.01 4.86 -12.84
CA ARG A 183 -12.89 3.73 -12.48
C ARG A 183 -12.15 2.66 -11.69
N LEU A 184 -12.72 2.22 -10.58
CA LEU A 184 -12.29 1.00 -9.90
C LEU A 184 -12.64 -0.22 -10.75
N VAL A 185 -11.62 -0.99 -11.15
CA VAL A 185 -11.77 -2.15 -12.04
C VAL A 185 -11.31 -3.46 -11.41
N LEU A 186 -10.58 -3.42 -10.29
CA LEU A 186 -10.29 -4.59 -9.46
C LEU A 186 -10.37 -4.14 -8.01
N ASP A 187 -11.18 -4.84 -7.23
CA ASP A 187 -11.59 -4.41 -5.89
C ASP A 187 -11.27 -5.51 -4.88
N GLY A 188 -10.15 -5.37 -4.17
CA GLY A 188 -9.77 -6.29 -3.12
C GLY A 188 -9.04 -7.53 -3.61
N LEU A 189 -7.74 -7.45 -3.92
CA LEU A 189 -6.90 -8.62 -4.17
C LEU A 189 -5.70 -8.65 -3.22
N VAL A 190 -5.51 -9.77 -2.52
CA VAL A 190 -4.35 -9.98 -1.64
C VAL A 190 -3.08 -10.11 -2.48
N VAL A 191 -2.17 -9.15 -2.32
CA VAL A 191 -0.86 -9.14 -3.02
C VAL A 191 0.32 -9.49 -2.11
N ASP A 192 0.15 -9.37 -0.81
CA ASP A 192 1.08 -9.85 0.21
C ASP A 192 0.26 -10.21 1.45
N SER A 193 0.58 -11.33 2.08
CA SER A 193 0.01 -11.66 3.39
C SER A 193 0.98 -12.43 4.26
N PHE A 194 0.76 -12.34 5.57
CA PHE A 194 1.43 -13.11 6.60
C PHE A 194 0.46 -13.38 7.75
N GLY A 195 0.48 -14.59 8.28
CA GLY A 195 -0.28 -14.92 9.48
C GLY A 195 0.14 -16.23 10.09
N GLY A 196 -0.41 -16.54 11.25
CA GLY A 196 -0.11 -17.79 11.94
C GLY A 196 -0.52 -17.79 13.39
N GLU A 197 -0.09 -18.82 14.09
CA GLU A 197 -0.23 -18.98 15.53
C GLU A 197 1.11 -19.42 16.11
N GLY A 198 1.51 -18.86 17.25
CA GLY A 198 2.72 -19.24 17.94
C GLY A 198 2.68 -18.93 19.44
N ASP A 199 3.71 -19.37 20.14
CA ASP A 199 3.88 -19.21 21.59
C ASP A 199 4.43 -17.82 22.01
N ALA A 200 4.49 -16.86 21.07
CA ALA A 200 5.12 -15.54 21.20
C ALA A 200 6.64 -15.54 21.50
N SER A 201 7.30 -16.70 21.40
CA SER A 201 8.74 -16.86 21.62
C SER A 201 9.45 -17.47 20.42
N CYS A 202 9.00 -18.62 19.94
CA CYS A 202 9.57 -19.32 18.80
C CYS A 202 8.60 -20.32 18.16
N ALA A 203 8.02 -21.24 18.94
CA ALA A 203 7.28 -22.35 18.36
C ALA A 203 5.95 -21.87 17.77
N GLY A 204 5.65 -22.31 16.55
CA GLY A 204 4.40 -21.93 15.90
C GLY A 204 4.22 -22.51 14.50
N SER A 205 3.14 -22.07 13.86
CA SER A 205 2.81 -22.37 12.46
C SER A 205 2.44 -21.09 11.75
N PHE A 206 3.21 -20.74 10.73
CA PHE A 206 3.08 -19.50 9.99
C PHE A 206 2.92 -19.75 8.50
N HIS A 207 2.23 -18.83 7.84
CA HIS A 207 2.05 -18.82 6.40
C HIS A 207 2.27 -17.41 5.86
N SER A 208 2.71 -17.34 4.60
CA SER A 208 2.84 -16.10 3.85
C SER A 208 2.45 -16.31 2.40
N SER A 209 1.94 -15.26 1.77
CA SER A 209 1.67 -15.26 0.32
C SER A 209 2.20 -13.99 -0.33
N GLN A 210 2.57 -14.09 -1.61
CA GLN A 210 2.98 -12.97 -2.45
C GLN A 210 2.44 -13.16 -3.85
N ALA A 211 1.61 -12.21 -4.29
CA ALA A 211 1.01 -12.21 -5.62
C ALA A 211 1.59 -11.09 -6.50
N SER A 212 1.87 -11.44 -7.75
CA SER A 212 2.33 -10.50 -8.78
C SER A 212 1.36 -10.47 -9.95
N LEU A 213 1.09 -9.28 -10.47
CA LEU A 213 0.17 -9.05 -11.58
C LEU A 213 0.93 -8.79 -12.87
N SER A 214 0.42 -9.31 -13.99
CA SER A 214 0.95 -9.02 -15.32
C SER A 214 -0.16 -8.99 -16.36
N MET A 215 -0.14 -8.00 -17.25
CA MET A 215 -1.12 -7.89 -18.33
C MET A 215 -0.86 -8.94 -19.40
N ARG A 216 -1.91 -9.56 -19.91
CA ARG A 216 -1.84 -10.50 -21.04
C ARG A 216 -2.23 -9.83 -22.34
N SER A 217 -1.80 -10.40 -23.46
CA SER A 217 -2.25 -9.95 -24.78
C SER A 217 -3.73 -10.24 -25.05
N ALA A 218 -4.26 -11.34 -24.50
CA ALA A 218 -5.68 -11.67 -24.61
C ALA A 218 -6.53 -10.64 -23.85
N SER A 219 -7.68 -10.28 -24.42
CA SER A 219 -8.57 -9.27 -23.86
C SER A 219 -10.02 -9.76 -23.86
N HIS A 220 -10.80 -9.26 -22.92
CA HIS A 220 -12.25 -9.43 -22.84
C HIS A 220 -12.91 -8.08 -22.55
N HIS A 221 -14.06 -7.82 -23.18
CA HIS A 221 -14.83 -6.59 -22.97
C HIS A 221 -13.98 -5.30 -23.06
N GLY A 222 -13.00 -5.28 -23.97
CA GLY A 222 -12.13 -4.12 -24.22
C GLY A 222 -10.84 -4.08 -23.41
N TYR A 223 -10.70 -4.84 -22.32
CA TYR A 223 -9.49 -4.84 -21.50
C TYR A 223 -8.68 -6.13 -21.54
N HIS A 224 -7.36 -6.00 -21.44
CA HIS A 224 -6.39 -7.07 -21.31
C HIS A 224 -6.62 -7.89 -20.04
N ASP A 225 -6.62 -9.22 -20.17
CA ASP A 225 -6.70 -10.10 -19.02
C ASP A 225 -5.48 -9.92 -18.10
N ILE A 226 -5.69 -10.14 -16.82
CA ILE A 226 -4.63 -10.08 -15.81
C ILE A 226 -4.21 -11.50 -15.45
N ASN A 227 -2.92 -11.78 -15.54
CA ASN A 227 -2.33 -12.98 -14.98
C ASN A 227 -1.76 -12.67 -13.59
N VAL A 228 -2.34 -13.30 -12.57
CA VAL A 228 -1.87 -13.23 -11.18
C VAL A 228 -1.05 -14.47 -10.89
N ARG A 229 0.21 -14.32 -10.51
CA ARG A 229 1.05 -15.41 -10.03
C ARG A 229 1.21 -15.27 -8.53
N ASP A 230 0.73 -16.26 -7.81
CA ASP A 230 0.80 -16.30 -6.35
C ASP A 230 1.79 -17.38 -5.89
N ARG A 231 2.51 -17.07 -4.83
CA ARG A 231 3.46 -17.94 -4.16
C ARG A 231 3.15 -17.96 -2.68
N MET A 232 2.77 -19.13 -2.18
CA MET A 232 2.50 -19.38 -0.77
C MET A 232 3.68 -20.13 -0.15
N ASN A 233 4.08 -19.73 1.05
CA ASN A 233 5.08 -20.43 1.87
C ASN A 233 4.49 -20.71 3.25
N THR A 234 4.98 -21.78 3.89
CA THR A 234 4.70 -22.10 5.29
C THR A 234 6.01 -22.25 6.04
N ASP A 235 5.97 -22.01 7.34
CA ASP A 235 7.09 -22.27 8.25
C ASP A 235 6.57 -22.76 9.60
N GLU A 236 7.27 -23.73 10.19
CA GLU A 236 6.97 -24.29 11.52
C GLU A 236 8.20 -24.15 12.42
N PRO A 237 8.56 -22.93 12.83
CA PRO A 237 9.75 -22.71 13.63
C PRO A 237 9.65 -23.43 14.99
N SER A 238 10.79 -23.89 15.50
CA SER A 238 10.89 -24.47 16.84
C SER A 238 12.29 -24.31 17.43
N PRO A 239 12.44 -24.27 18.77
CA PRO A 239 13.76 -24.19 19.41
C PRO A 239 14.57 -25.47 19.16
N ASP A 240 15.85 -25.33 18.88
CA ASP A 240 16.79 -26.46 18.89
C ASP A 240 17.24 -26.83 20.31
N LYS A 241 18.25 -27.70 20.40
CA LYS A 241 18.77 -28.20 21.70
C LYS A 241 19.45 -27.10 22.52
N ASP A 242 19.94 -26.05 21.89
CA ASP A 242 20.61 -24.92 22.52
C ASP A 242 19.61 -23.78 22.83
N GLY A 243 18.34 -23.95 22.45
CA GLY A 243 17.27 -22.97 22.63
C GLY A 243 17.18 -21.93 21.53
N GLU A 244 17.97 -22.07 20.46
CA GLU A 244 17.94 -21.15 19.32
C GLU A 244 16.75 -21.49 18.41
N CYS A 245 16.04 -20.47 17.95
CA CYS A 245 14.85 -20.66 17.14
C CYS A 245 15.23 -21.03 15.70
N GLN A 246 14.89 -22.24 15.27
CA GLN A 246 15.18 -22.74 13.92
C GLN A 246 13.94 -22.75 13.05
N SER A 247 14.07 -22.25 11.82
CA SER A 247 13.03 -22.30 10.78
C SER A 247 12.94 -23.70 10.16
N HIS A 248 11.73 -24.15 9.88
CA HIS A 248 11.42 -25.42 9.24
C HIS A 248 10.43 -25.18 8.09
N PRO A 249 10.92 -24.61 6.96
CA PRO A 249 10.04 -24.18 5.89
C PRO A 249 9.43 -25.38 5.16
N GLY A 250 8.13 -25.28 4.89
CA GLY A 250 7.43 -26.21 4.03
C GLY A 250 7.81 -26.05 2.55
N LYS A 251 7.30 -26.96 1.71
CA LYS A 251 7.45 -26.81 0.25
C LYS A 251 6.58 -25.66 -0.24
N PRO A 252 7.14 -24.65 -0.93
CA PRO A 252 6.35 -23.55 -1.46
C PRO A 252 5.34 -24.01 -2.49
N VAL A 253 4.12 -23.45 -2.42
CA VAL A 253 3.06 -23.69 -3.40
C VAL A 253 3.00 -22.49 -4.35
N LYS A 254 2.82 -22.77 -5.64
CA LYS A 254 2.65 -21.72 -6.67
C LYS A 254 1.33 -21.92 -7.37
N GLN A 255 0.57 -20.85 -7.49
CA GLN A 255 -0.70 -20.84 -8.20
C GLN A 255 -0.73 -19.71 -9.22
N THR A 256 -1.56 -19.86 -10.24
CA THR A 256 -1.73 -18.85 -11.26
C THR A 256 -3.20 -18.70 -11.59
N TYR A 257 -3.66 -17.46 -11.54
CA TYR A 257 -5.04 -17.08 -11.79
C TYR A 257 -5.10 -16.17 -13.01
N ARG A 258 -6.11 -16.38 -13.86
CA ARG A 258 -6.40 -15.50 -14.97
C ARG A 258 -7.69 -14.74 -14.66
N LEU A 259 -7.55 -13.43 -14.45
CA LEU A 259 -8.70 -12.56 -14.28
C LEU A 259 -9.10 -12.04 -15.66
N ARG A 260 -10.36 -12.28 -16.03
CA ARG A 260 -10.95 -11.77 -17.26
C ARG A 260 -11.83 -10.59 -16.90
N TYR A 261 -11.72 -9.50 -17.62
CA TYR A 261 -12.60 -8.37 -17.43
C TYR A 261 -14.03 -8.75 -17.84
N ASP A 262 -15.01 -8.50 -16.99
CA ASP A 262 -16.42 -8.87 -17.24
C ASP A 262 -17.24 -7.76 -17.92
N GLY A 263 -16.59 -6.63 -18.24
CA GLY A 263 -17.23 -5.41 -18.76
C GLY A 263 -17.46 -4.34 -17.69
N SER A 264 -17.26 -4.67 -16.42
CA SER A 264 -17.30 -3.74 -15.29
C SER A 264 -16.02 -3.84 -14.46
N ARG A 265 -15.64 -5.05 -14.04
CA ARG A 265 -14.51 -5.33 -13.14
C ARG A 265 -13.76 -6.62 -13.53
N TYR A 266 -12.64 -6.86 -12.87
CA TYR A 266 -11.95 -8.12 -12.80
C TYR A 266 -12.45 -8.88 -11.57
N PRO A 267 -13.21 -9.98 -11.73
CA PRO A 267 -13.63 -10.79 -10.60
C PRO A 267 -12.41 -11.39 -9.89
N VAL A 268 -12.30 -11.15 -8.58
CA VAL A 268 -11.22 -11.71 -7.76
C VAL A 268 -11.62 -13.12 -7.29
N PRO A 269 -10.78 -14.15 -7.51
CA PRO A 269 -11.03 -15.49 -6.98
C PRO A 269 -11.13 -15.47 -5.46
N ALA A 270 -12.02 -16.29 -4.89
CA ALA A 270 -12.23 -16.32 -3.43
C ALA A 270 -10.93 -16.53 -2.63
N ALA A 271 -9.99 -17.32 -3.16
CA ALA A 271 -8.69 -17.57 -2.53
C ALA A 271 -7.74 -16.36 -2.47
N LEU A 272 -8.02 -15.30 -3.24
CA LEU A 272 -7.22 -14.07 -3.28
C LEU A 272 -8.03 -12.83 -2.88
N LYS A 273 -9.26 -13.02 -2.41
CA LYS A 273 -10.11 -11.88 -2.04
C LYS A 273 -9.59 -11.29 -0.73
N ALA A 274 -9.25 -10.01 -0.76
CA ALA A 274 -8.83 -9.29 0.44
C ALA A 274 -9.98 -9.22 1.45
N LEU A 275 -9.63 -9.20 2.74
CA LEU A 275 -10.56 -8.84 3.81
C LEU A 275 -11.11 -7.44 3.56
N GLY A 276 -10.21 -6.54 3.11
CA GLY A 276 -10.44 -5.11 3.06
C GLY A 276 -10.46 -4.48 4.46
N PRO A 277 -10.24 -3.16 4.55
CA PRO A 277 -10.64 -2.38 5.71
C PRO A 277 -12.18 -2.30 5.83
#